data_AF-A0A376DQ21-F1
#
_entry.id   AF-A0A376DQ21-F1
#
_cell.length_a   1.000
_cell.length_b   1.000
_cell.length_c   1.000
_cell.angle_alpha   90.00
_cell.angle_beta   90.00
_cell.angle_gamma   90.00
#
_symmetry.space_group_name_H-M   'P 1'
#
loop_
_entity.id
_entity.type
_entity.pdbx_description
1 polymer ?
#
loop_
_entity_poly.entity_id
_entity_poly.type
_entity_poly.pdbx_seq_one_letter_code
_entity_poly.pdbx_strand_id
1 'polypeptide(L)'
;MGSHELEFTYKELEKYLSIYGKNLISGSEKIGQTGPGNKLFKGKIDGKYPITVLFNEINEDDSFSATYWYDKNKKSINWRGEFVHDHFSITEDDYHSEELKEWIPRALIEADLKGNKIIGTWQDYKTKKYLNLELEEL
;
A
#
# COMPACT_ATOMS: atom_id res chain seq x y z
N MET A 1 -7.18 32.18 34.80
CA MET A 1 -6.65 30.82 34.59
C MET A 1 -5.35 30.98 33.81
N GLY A 2 -4.21 30.67 34.42
CA GLY A 2 -2.89 30.83 33.77
C GLY A 2 -2.61 29.65 32.85
N SER A 3 -1.99 29.90 31.71
CA SER A 3 -1.37 28.84 30.90
C SER A 3 -0.13 28.32 31.65
N HIS A 4 0.04 27.01 31.65
CA HIS A 4 1.29 26.37 32.06
C HIS A 4 1.93 25.81 30.79
N GLU A 5 3.09 26.34 30.43
CA GLU A 5 3.92 25.81 29.35
C GLU A 5 5.04 24.95 29.95
N LEU A 6 5.23 23.77 29.38
CA LEU A 6 6.31 22.85 29.72
C LEU A 6 7.22 22.74 28.51
N GLU A 7 8.48 23.13 28.67
CA GLU A 7 9.51 22.95 27.65
C GLU A 7 10.26 21.65 27.91
N PHE A 8 10.47 20.87 26.86
CA PHE A 8 11.28 19.65 26.88
C PHE A 8 12.37 19.75 25.82
N THR A 9 13.57 19.30 26.17
CA THR A 9 14.63 19.06 25.19
C THR A 9 14.37 17.78 24.40
N TYR A 10 14.90 17.67 23.17
CA TYR A 10 14.78 16.44 22.37
C TYR A 10 15.30 15.20 23.12
N LYS A 11 16.35 15.36 23.93
CA LYS A 11 16.94 14.29 24.72
C LYS A 11 15.98 13.78 25.82
N GLU A 12 15.17 14.66 26.41
CA GLU A 12 14.18 14.27 27.42
C GLU A 12 13.01 13.50 26.81
N LEU A 13 12.67 13.80 25.55
CA LEU A 13 11.64 13.09 24.79
C LEU A 13 12.10 11.71 24.32
N GLU A 14 13.40 11.50 24.10
CA GLU A 14 13.96 10.28 23.52
C GLU A 14 13.46 8.98 24.19
N LYS A 15 13.36 8.95 25.52
CA LYS A 15 12.91 7.75 26.27
C LYS A 15 11.43 7.39 26.05
N TYR A 16 10.63 8.32 25.53
CA TYR A 16 9.21 8.13 25.26
C TYR A 16 8.93 7.86 23.77
N LEU A 17 9.93 8.02 22.90
CA LEU A 17 9.77 7.84 21.46
C LEU A 17 10.06 6.39 21.04
N SER A 18 9.33 5.94 20.01
CA SER A 18 9.67 4.73 19.28
C SER A 18 11.05 4.86 18.62
N ILE A 19 11.62 3.76 18.13
CA ILE A 19 12.89 3.80 17.37
C ILE A 19 12.78 4.79 16.20
N TYR A 20 11.64 4.83 15.51
CA TYR A 20 11.39 5.80 14.44
C TYR A 20 11.35 7.25 14.95
N GLY A 21 10.67 7.50 16.09
CA GLY A 21 10.65 8.82 16.70
C GLY A 21 12.04 9.28 17.16
N LYS A 22 12.85 8.36 17.69
CA LYS A 22 14.26 8.60 18.05
C LYS A 22 15.10 8.94 16.82
N ASN A 23 14.89 8.27 15.68
CA ASN A 23 15.60 8.59 14.43
C ASN A 23 15.30 10.00 13.94
N LEU A 24 14.03 10.45 14.05
CA LEU A 24 13.64 11.83 13.70
C LEU A 24 14.38 12.89 14.52
N ILE A 25 14.52 12.70 15.84
CA ILE A 25 15.14 13.69 16.72
C ILE A 25 16.67 13.60 16.79
N SER A 26 17.24 12.44 16.45
CA SER A 26 18.70 12.20 16.48
C SER A 26 19.42 12.67 15.22
N GLY A 27 18.68 13.10 14.18
CA GLY A 27 19.26 13.45 12.87
C GLY A 27 19.90 12.26 12.15
N SER A 28 19.61 11.03 12.59
CA SER A 28 20.11 9.82 11.95
C SER A 28 19.21 9.45 10.77
N GLU A 29 19.73 9.59 9.54
CA GLU A 29 19.03 9.26 8.29
C GLU A 29 18.80 7.75 8.08
N LYS A 30 18.99 6.92 9.10
CA LYS A 30 18.72 5.47 9.02
C LYS A 30 17.22 5.24 9.12
N ILE A 31 16.52 5.57 8.05
CA ILE A 31 15.16 5.13 7.79
C ILE A 31 15.30 3.66 7.37
N GLY A 32 15.06 2.74 8.30
CA GLY A 32 14.93 1.33 7.94
C GLY A 32 13.89 1.23 6.83
N GLN A 33 14.18 0.51 5.75
CA GLN A 33 13.18 0.27 4.71
C GLN A 33 11.99 -0.43 5.36
N THR A 34 10.86 0.26 5.39
CA THR A 34 9.58 -0.30 5.81
C THR A 34 8.89 -0.87 4.58
N GLY A 35 8.24 -2.02 4.75
CA GLY A 35 7.46 -2.65 3.70
C GLY A 35 6.32 -1.76 3.18
N PRO A 36 5.53 -2.25 2.22
CA PRO A 36 4.48 -1.48 1.56
C PRO A 36 3.27 -1.20 2.45
N GLY A 37 3.18 -1.84 3.62
CA GLY A 37 2.01 -1.73 4.50
C GLY A 37 1.81 -0.33 5.07
N ASN A 38 0.54 0.10 5.15
CA ASN A 38 0.11 1.41 5.62
C ASN A 38 0.67 2.60 4.80
N LYS A 39 0.93 2.37 3.51
CA LYS A 39 1.48 3.39 2.60
C LYS A 39 0.59 3.65 1.41
N LEU A 40 0.71 4.87 0.89
CA LEU A 40 0.07 5.33 -0.31
C LEU A 40 1.02 5.23 -1.50
N PHE A 41 0.50 4.73 -2.60
CA PHE A 41 1.20 4.65 -3.87
C PHE A 41 0.36 5.30 -4.96
N LYS A 42 1.02 5.89 -5.93
CA LYS A 42 0.38 6.51 -7.08
C LYS A 42 1.04 6.07 -8.38
N GLY A 43 0.23 5.88 -9.42
CA GLY A 43 0.77 5.49 -10.71
C GLY A 43 -0.30 5.24 -11.75
N LYS A 44 -0.08 4.25 -12.63
CA LYS A 44 -0.95 3.99 -13.77
C LYS A 44 -1.08 2.51 -14.10
N ILE A 45 -2.26 2.15 -14.61
CA ILE A 45 -2.49 0.92 -15.38
C ILE A 45 -2.36 1.23 -16.88
N ASP A 46 -1.59 0.41 -17.60
CA ASP A 46 -1.29 0.51 -19.04
C ASP A 46 -0.70 1.87 -19.47
N GLY A 47 -0.04 2.58 -18.54
CA GLY A 47 0.44 3.96 -18.76
C GLY A 47 -0.66 5.00 -19.02
N LYS A 48 -1.94 4.59 -18.97
CA LYS A 48 -3.10 5.37 -19.43
C LYS A 48 -4.04 5.75 -18.30
N TYR A 49 -4.26 4.86 -17.36
CA TYR A 49 -5.29 5.02 -16.34
C TYR A 49 -4.65 5.35 -14.99
N PRO A 50 -4.65 6.62 -14.56
CA PRO A 50 -4.04 7.00 -13.30
C PRO A 50 -4.83 6.42 -12.13
N ILE A 51 -4.11 5.82 -11.20
CA ILE A 51 -4.67 5.24 -9.98
C ILE A 51 -3.85 5.67 -8.77
N THR A 52 -4.53 5.64 -7.63
CA THR A 52 -3.91 5.74 -6.30
C THR A 52 -4.30 4.49 -5.52
N VAL A 53 -3.35 3.92 -4.78
CA VAL A 53 -3.51 2.69 -3.99
C VAL A 53 -3.11 2.99 -2.55
N LEU A 54 -3.95 2.61 -1.60
CA LEU A 54 -3.60 2.51 -0.19
C LEU A 54 -3.44 1.03 0.14
N PHE A 55 -2.21 0.61 0.46
CA PHE A 55 -1.96 -0.71 1.04
C PHE A 55 -2.23 -0.63 2.54
N ASN A 56 -3.06 -1.53 3.05
CA ASN A 56 -3.21 -1.70 4.49
C ASN A 56 -1.99 -2.44 5.04
N GLU A 57 -1.96 -2.69 6.35
CA GLU A 57 -0.93 -3.50 6.99
C GLU A 57 -0.78 -4.88 6.29
N ILE A 58 0.47 -5.34 6.19
CA ILE A 58 0.78 -6.72 5.82
C ILE A 58 0.69 -7.55 7.11
N ASN A 59 -0.18 -8.54 7.12
CA ASN A 59 -0.42 -9.38 8.29
C ASN A 59 0.78 -10.34 8.54
N GLU A 60 0.79 -10.97 9.72
CA GLU A 60 1.84 -11.95 10.09
C GLU A 60 1.88 -13.18 9.18
N ASP A 61 0.79 -13.49 8.47
CA ASP A 61 0.67 -14.58 7.51
C ASP A 61 0.94 -14.13 6.06
N ASP A 62 1.61 -12.98 5.89
CA ASP A 62 1.92 -12.32 4.61
C ASP A 62 0.68 -11.85 3.82
N SER A 63 -0.53 -12.10 4.31
CA SER A 63 -1.76 -11.63 3.67
C SER A 63 -1.93 -10.13 3.82
N PHE A 64 -2.61 -9.50 2.87
CA PHE A 64 -2.95 -8.09 2.96
C PHE A 64 -4.24 -7.76 2.21
N SER A 65 -4.73 -6.56 2.50
CA SER A 65 -5.75 -5.90 1.69
C SER A 65 -5.26 -4.52 1.25
N ALA A 66 -5.73 -4.08 0.10
CA ALA A 66 -5.50 -2.74 -0.38
C ALA A 66 -6.78 -2.18 -0.99
N THR A 67 -6.89 -0.86 -1.00
CA THR A 67 -7.95 -0.16 -1.73
C THR A 67 -7.29 0.71 -2.78
N TYR A 68 -7.72 0.55 -4.03
CA TYR A 68 -7.32 1.46 -5.09
C TYR A 68 -8.52 2.18 -5.68
N TRP A 69 -8.25 3.29 -6.37
CA TRP A 69 -9.24 4.00 -7.16
C TRP A 69 -8.61 4.65 -8.37
N TYR A 70 -9.40 4.79 -9.43
CA TYR A 70 -9.04 5.64 -10.54
C TYR A 70 -9.14 7.10 -10.11
N ASP A 71 -8.08 7.88 -10.32
CA ASP A 71 -8.00 9.28 -9.86
C ASP A 71 -9.17 10.14 -10.35
N LYS A 72 -9.71 9.82 -11.53
CA LYS A 72 -10.81 10.55 -12.16
C LYS A 72 -12.15 10.40 -11.44
N ASN A 73 -12.51 9.19 -11.01
CA ASN A 73 -13.83 8.91 -10.45
C ASN A 73 -13.80 8.62 -8.94
N LYS A 74 -12.62 8.28 -8.39
CA LYS A 74 -12.38 8.01 -6.97
C LYS A 74 -13.29 6.95 -6.37
N LYS A 75 -13.83 6.05 -7.20
CA LYS A 75 -14.59 4.90 -6.71
C LYS A 75 -13.59 3.87 -6.17
N SER A 76 -13.73 3.51 -4.91
CA SER A 76 -12.92 2.49 -4.25
C SER A 76 -13.15 1.11 -4.86
N ILE A 77 -12.06 0.38 -5.05
CA ILE A 77 -12.02 -0.99 -5.53
C ILE A 77 -11.05 -1.76 -4.65
N ASN A 78 -11.45 -2.96 -4.22
CA ASN A 78 -10.70 -3.76 -3.27
C ASN A 78 -9.74 -4.72 -3.97
N TRP A 79 -8.54 -4.77 -3.41
CA TRP A 79 -7.49 -5.74 -3.71
C TRP A 79 -7.23 -6.57 -2.46
N ARG A 80 -7.05 -7.88 -2.64
CA ARG A 80 -6.63 -8.81 -1.60
C ARG A 80 -5.53 -9.70 -2.14
N GLY A 81 -4.58 -10.09 -1.31
CA GLY A 81 -3.44 -10.83 -1.78
C GLY A 81 -2.44 -11.16 -0.69
N GLU A 82 -1.26 -11.57 -1.14
CA GLU A 82 -0.11 -11.91 -0.30
C GLU A 82 1.11 -11.11 -0.75
N PHE A 83 1.97 -10.74 0.20
CA PHE A 83 3.23 -10.06 -0.05
C PHE A 83 4.39 -10.87 0.52
N VAL A 84 5.09 -11.61 -0.33
CA VAL A 84 6.16 -12.54 0.05
C VAL A 84 7.41 -12.22 -0.74
N HIS A 85 8.56 -12.05 -0.06
CA HIS A 85 9.86 -11.78 -0.70
C HIS A 85 9.82 -10.64 -1.73
N ASP A 86 9.27 -9.48 -1.34
CA ASP A 86 9.12 -8.30 -2.21
C ASP A 86 8.22 -8.50 -3.45
N HIS A 87 7.40 -9.55 -3.44
CA HIS A 87 6.48 -9.88 -4.52
C HIS A 87 5.02 -9.86 -4.04
N PHE A 88 4.15 -9.21 -4.81
CA PHE A 88 2.71 -9.17 -4.60
C PHE A 88 2.01 -10.13 -5.56
N SER A 89 1.17 -11.01 -5.01
CA SER A 89 0.14 -11.72 -5.76
C SER A 89 -1.23 -11.24 -5.29
N ILE A 90 -2.03 -10.65 -6.18
CA ILE A 90 -3.25 -9.91 -5.83
C ILE A 90 -4.42 -10.38 -6.70
N THR A 91 -5.58 -10.49 -6.07
CA THR A 91 -6.88 -10.56 -6.72
C THR A 91 -7.63 -9.24 -6.55
N GLU A 92 -8.08 -8.67 -7.66
CA GLU A 92 -9.06 -7.59 -7.68
C GLU A 92 -10.47 -8.17 -7.69
N ASP A 93 -11.32 -7.75 -6.74
CA ASP A 93 -12.70 -8.23 -6.66
C ASP A 93 -13.65 -7.32 -7.48
N ASP A 94 -14.56 -7.91 -8.27
CA ASP A 94 -15.60 -7.20 -9.05
C ASP A 94 -16.88 -7.04 -8.22
N TYR A 95 -17.50 -8.15 -7.84
CA TYR A 95 -18.74 -8.21 -7.06
C TYR A 95 -18.86 -9.52 -6.29
N HIS A 96 -19.68 -9.52 -5.23
CA HIS A 96 -20.04 -10.73 -4.51
C HIS A 96 -21.22 -11.42 -5.20
N SER A 97 -21.05 -12.68 -5.61
CA SER A 97 -22.10 -13.49 -6.21
C SER A 97 -22.89 -14.21 -5.12
N GLU A 98 -24.20 -13.94 -5.02
CA GLU A 98 -25.07 -14.64 -4.07
C GLU A 98 -25.26 -16.13 -4.41
N GLU A 99 -25.23 -16.47 -5.71
CA GLU A 99 -25.36 -17.85 -6.19
C GLU A 99 -24.15 -18.69 -5.80
N LEU A 100 -22.94 -18.14 -6.02
CA LEU A 100 -21.68 -18.83 -5.77
C LEU A 100 -21.16 -18.62 -4.34
N LYS A 101 -21.74 -17.65 -3.61
CA LYS A 101 -21.33 -17.22 -2.26
C LYS A 101 -19.85 -16.84 -2.18
N GLU A 102 -19.37 -16.18 -3.24
CA GLU A 102 -17.96 -15.81 -3.37
C GLU A 102 -17.79 -14.47 -4.11
N TRP A 103 -16.64 -13.84 -3.88
CA TRP A 103 -16.21 -12.68 -4.66
C TRP A 103 -15.72 -13.12 -6.03
N ILE A 104 -16.33 -12.55 -7.06
CA ILE A 104 -15.96 -12.80 -8.45
C ILE A 104 -14.76 -11.92 -8.79
N PRO A 105 -13.63 -12.50 -9.22
CA PRO A 105 -12.44 -11.74 -9.55
C PRO A 105 -12.63 -10.94 -10.84
N ARG A 106 -12.21 -9.69 -10.81
CA ARG A 106 -12.06 -8.84 -11.99
C ARG A 106 -10.73 -9.08 -12.68
N ALA A 107 -9.66 -9.18 -11.89
CA ALA A 107 -8.30 -9.27 -12.39
C ALA A 107 -7.37 -9.94 -11.38
N LEU A 108 -6.26 -10.44 -11.91
CA LEU A 108 -5.11 -10.90 -11.14
C LEU A 108 -3.96 -9.93 -11.37
N ILE A 109 -3.21 -9.59 -10.33
CA ILE A 109 -2.05 -8.72 -10.42
C ILE A 109 -0.87 -9.42 -9.81
N GLU A 110 0.23 -9.44 -10.55
CA GLU A 110 1.53 -9.92 -10.09
C GLU A 110 2.53 -8.78 -10.23
N ALA A 111 3.19 -8.38 -9.14
CA ALA A 111 4.05 -7.21 -9.12
C ALA A 111 5.21 -7.34 -8.13
N ASP A 112 6.33 -6.66 -8.41
CA ASP A 112 7.49 -6.62 -7.52
C ASP A 112 7.66 -5.23 -6.90
N LEU A 113 8.01 -5.19 -5.61
CA LEU A 113 8.51 -4.00 -4.94
C LEU A 113 10.01 -3.83 -5.26
N LYS A 114 10.36 -2.70 -5.87
CA LYS A 114 11.73 -2.32 -6.25
C LYS A 114 12.04 -0.93 -5.70
N GLY A 115 12.59 -0.89 -4.48
CA GLY A 115 12.80 0.36 -3.77
C GLY A 115 11.46 1.01 -3.41
N ASN A 116 11.19 2.20 -3.92
CA ASN A 116 9.93 2.92 -3.72
C ASN A 116 8.90 2.67 -4.83
N LYS A 117 9.15 1.74 -5.76
CA LYS A 117 8.29 1.47 -6.91
C LYS A 117 7.70 0.07 -6.87
N ILE A 118 6.46 -0.05 -7.35
CA ILE A 118 5.83 -1.35 -7.59
C ILE A 118 5.61 -1.47 -9.09
N ILE A 119 6.15 -2.52 -9.69
CA ILE A 119 6.08 -2.76 -11.14
C ILE A 119 5.57 -4.17 -11.37
N GLY A 120 4.53 -4.30 -12.19
CA GLY A 120 3.90 -5.59 -12.41
C GLY A 120 2.97 -5.63 -13.60
N THR A 121 2.11 -6.64 -13.58
CA THR A 121 1.09 -6.86 -14.59
C THR A 121 -0.28 -6.92 -13.94
N TRP A 122 -1.27 -6.31 -14.59
CA TRP A 122 -2.68 -6.46 -14.30
C TRP A 122 -3.30 -7.31 -15.41
N GLN A 123 -3.89 -8.44 -15.07
CA GLN A 123 -4.48 -9.38 -16.01
C GLN A 123 -5.99 -9.44 -15.83
N ASP A 124 -6.74 -9.08 -16.87
CA ASP A 124 -8.20 -9.22 -16.86
C ASP A 124 -8.60 -10.70 -16.72
N TYR A 125 -9.45 -11.01 -15.75
CA TYR A 125 -9.78 -12.39 -15.42
C TYR A 125 -10.53 -13.12 -16.54
N LYS A 126 -11.37 -12.42 -17.31
CA LYS A 126 -12.22 -12.99 -18.36
C LYS A 126 -11.51 -13.09 -19.70
N THR A 127 -10.89 -11.99 -20.13
CA THR A 127 -10.25 -11.86 -21.45
C THR A 127 -8.81 -12.32 -21.47
N LYS A 128 -8.20 -12.51 -20.30
CA LYS A 128 -6.77 -12.84 -20.11
C LYS A 128 -5.82 -11.79 -20.69
N LYS A 129 -6.32 -10.59 -20.99
CA LYS A 129 -5.51 -9.47 -21.47
C LYS A 129 -4.60 -8.97 -20.35
N TYR A 130 -3.34 -8.76 -20.69
CA TYR A 130 -2.33 -8.18 -19.80
C TYR A 130 -2.19 -6.68 -20.04
N LEU A 131 -2.08 -5.94 -18.95
CA LEU A 131 -1.77 -4.51 -18.90
C LEU A 131 -0.59 -4.32 -17.92
N ASN A 132 0.22 -3.29 -18.14
CA ASN A 132 1.28 -2.96 -17.19
C ASN A 132 0.71 -2.25 -15.96
N LEU A 133 1.27 -2.52 -14.78
CA LEU A 133 1.02 -1.77 -13.55
C LEU A 133 2.33 -1.12 -13.12
N GLU A 134 2.31 0.19 -12.92
CA GLU A 134 3.46 0.95 -12.43
C GLU A 134 2.98 1.90 -11.34
N LEU A 135 3.54 1.80 -10.14
CA LEU A 135 3.23 2.64 -8.98
C LEU A 135 4.51 3.14 -8.31
N GLU A 136 4.42 4.27 -7.63
CA GLU A 136 5.49 4.88 -6.84
C GLU A 136 4.93 5.36 -5.50
N GLU A 137 5.69 5.13 -4.41
CA GLU A 137 5.35 5.57 -3.04
C GLU A 137 5.25 7.11 -2.99
N LEU A 138 4.21 7.63 -2.31
CA LEU A 138 3.96 9.07 -2.14
C LEU A 138 4.68 9.68 -0.93
#